data_AF-M4Z296-F1
#
_entry.id   AF-M4Z296-F1
#
_cell.length_a   1.000
_cell.length_b   1.000
_cell.length_c   1.000
_cell.angle_alpha   90.00
_cell.angle_beta   90.00
_cell.angle_gamma   90.00
#
_symmetry.space_group_name_H-M   'P 1'
#
loop_
_entity.id
_entity.type
_entity.pdbx_description
1 polymer ?
#
loop_
_entity_poly.entity_id
_entity_poly.type
_entity_poly.pdbx_seq_one_letter_code
_entity_poly.pdbx_strand_id
1 'polypeptide(L)'
;MLGDARVASEESSSSLRVMEPRALAKGEAQRIGGRLIVTLRSGKTKVYSDRLACSRPAEETKCIRYSLVVHAKTRSSYIIAKQYYEGLEAIVVNEVSGVETIVRGIPSYSSDGRSLVVFLENDPEVGFAVEVWQKNGDRFAKVWTGSPNSDGIYVSYRLIRWISEDAFLIETKTKYGGKKPDALQEVLIVRDASGWKIAPR
;
A
#
# COMPACT_ATOMS: atom_id res chain seq x y z
N MET A 1 -17.35 16.26 -0.37
CA MET A 1 -17.01 15.08 0.43
C MET A 1 -15.60 14.63 0.08
N LEU A 2 -14.59 15.03 0.85
CA LEU A 2 -13.18 14.71 0.65
C LEU A 2 -12.67 14.13 1.98
N GLY A 3 -12.49 12.81 2.08
CA GLY A 3 -12.10 12.21 3.37
C GLY A 3 -11.56 10.78 3.36
N ASP A 4 -11.67 10.00 2.29
CA ASP A 4 -11.53 8.54 2.39
C ASP A 4 -10.26 7.90 1.78
N ALA A 5 -9.17 8.64 1.56
CA ALA A 5 -7.95 8.02 0.98
C ALA A 5 -6.61 8.74 1.20
N ARG A 6 -6.38 9.40 2.34
CA ARG A 6 -5.00 9.78 2.72
C ARG A 6 -4.49 8.78 3.76
N VAL A 7 -3.92 7.68 3.30
CA VAL A 7 -3.02 6.87 4.13
C VAL A 7 -1.62 7.36 3.81
N ALA A 8 -1.06 8.15 4.72
CA ALA A 8 0.23 8.80 4.54
C ALA A 8 1.34 7.74 4.61
N SER A 9 2.28 7.77 3.68
CA SER A 9 3.32 6.76 3.45
C SER A 9 4.47 6.71 4.48
N GLU A 10 4.28 7.22 5.70
CA GLU A 10 5.25 7.09 6.80
C GLU A 10 4.69 6.16 7.88
N GLU A 11 4.28 4.96 7.46
CA GLU A 11 3.59 4.05 8.37
C GLU A 11 4.56 3.05 9.00
N SER A 12 5.20 3.47 10.10
CA SER A 12 5.83 2.53 11.03
C SER A 12 4.81 1.50 11.51
N SER A 13 5.23 0.29 11.89
CA SER A 13 4.34 -0.79 12.35
C SER A 13 3.36 -0.41 13.47
N SER A 14 3.66 0.65 14.24
CA SER A 14 2.76 1.21 15.26
C SER A 14 1.57 1.95 14.66
N SER A 15 1.71 2.59 13.49
CA SER A 15 0.65 3.36 12.83
C SER A 15 -0.46 2.48 12.24
N LEU A 16 -0.12 1.32 11.67
CA LEU A 16 -1.09 0.36 11.12
C LEU A 16 -2.10 -0.11 12.18
N ARG A 17 -1.67 -0.21 13.45
CA ARG A 17 -2.55 -0.57 14.58
C ARG A 17 -3.53 0.54 14.95
N VAL A 18 -3.17 1.80 14.69
CA VAL A 18 -4.04 2.96 14.95
C VAL A 18 -5.14 3.05 13.89
N MET A 19 -4.89 2.55 12.68
CA MET A 19 -5.86 2.58 11.59
C MET A 19 -7.00 1.57 11.76
N GLU A 20 -6.68 0.39 12.30
CA GLU A 20 -7.63 -0.71 12.33
C GLU A 20 -8.95 -0.42 13.06
N PRO A 21 -8.97 0.17 14.27
CA PRO A 21 -10.23 0.50 14.94
C PRO A 21 -11.17 1.36 14.08
N ARG A 22 -10.62 2.30 13.31
CA ARG A 22 -11.40 3.15 12.38
C ARG A 22 -11.96 2.34 11.22
N ALA A 23 -11.19 1.40 10.69
CA ALA A 23 -11.65 0.55 9.60
C ALA A 23 -12.71 -0.46 10.07
N LEU A 24 -12.55 -1.04 11.27
CA LEU A 24 -13.50 -1.97 11.87
C LEU A 24 -14.83 -1.31 12.23
N ALA A 25 -14.83 -0.03 12.62
CA ALA A 25 -16.05 0.71 12.97
C ALA A 25 -17.09 0.77 11.83
N LYS A 26 -16.73 0.41 10.59
CA LYS A 26 -17.65 0.32 9.45
C LYS A 26 -18.53 -0.95 9.45
N GLY A 27 -18.31 -1.88 10.39
CA GLY A 27 -19.22 -2.99 10.74
C GLY A 27 -19.14 -4.25 9.87
N GLU A 28 -18.35 -4.25 8.80
CA GLU A 28 -18.22 -5.40 7.87
C GLU A 28 -16.94 -6.23 8.11
N ALA A 29 -16.22 -5.92 9.17
CA ALA A 29 -15.07 -6.67 9.63
C ALA A 29 -14.99 -6.61 11.15
N GLN A 30 -14.39 -7.64 11.75
CA GLN A 30 -14.22 -7.73 13.20
C GLN A 30 -12.89 -8.40 13.54
N ARG A 31 -12.32 -8.01 14.68
CA ARG A 31 -11.18 -8.70 15.28
C ARG A 31 -11.65 -9.52 16.48
N ILE A 32 -11.31 -10.81 16.48
CA ILE A 32 -11.58 -11.73 17.59
C ILE A 32 -10.26 -12.43 17.96
N GLY A 33 -9.63 -11.98 19.04
CA GLY A 33 -8.29 -12.42 19.42
C GLY A 33 -7.28 -12.13 18.31
N GLY A 34 -6.48 -13.13 17.94
CA GLY A 34 -5.51 -13.05 16.83
C GLY A 34 -6.12 -13.28 15.44
N ARG A 35 -7.43 -13.07 15.24
CA ARG A 35 -8.08 -13.26 13.94
C ARG A 35 -8.79 -12.00 13.48
N LEU A 36 -8.49 -11.57 12.26
CA LEU A 36 -9.27 -10.59 11.50
C LEU A 36 -10.26 -11.34 10.63
N ILE A 37 -11.55 -11.07 10.80
CA ILE A 37 -12.63 -11.66 10.03
C ILE A 37 -13.27 -10.55 9.21
N VAL A 38 -13.28 -10.72 7.89
CA VAL A 38 -13.89 -9.78 6.94
C VAL A 38 -15.10 -10.45 6.31
N THR A 39 -16.25 -9.79 6.36
CA THR A 39 -17.49 -10.25 5.74
C THR A 39 -17.62 -9.61 4.37
N LEU A 40 -17.56 -10.42 3.32
CA LEU A 40 -17.74 -9.99 1.94
C LEU A 40 -19.21 -9.63 1.69
N ARG A 41 -19.47 -8.84 0.65
CA ARG A 41 -20.84 -8.45 0.25
C ARG A 41 -21.71 -9.66 -0.12
N SER A 42 -21.09 -10.76 -0.54
CA SER A 42 -21.77 -12.04 -0.79
C SER A 42 -22.20 -12.78 0.49
N GLY A 43 -21.88 -12.26 1.68
CA GLY A 43 -22.10 -12.93 2.98
C GLY A 43 -21.01 -13.95 3.34
N LYS A 44 -20.14 -14.31 2.41
CA LYS A 44 -18.97 -15.17 2.69
C LYS A 44 -17.98 -14.42 3.56
N THR A 45 -17.21 -15.14 4.38
CA THR A 45 -16.19 -14.56 5.23
C THR A 45 -14.79 -14.94 4.79
N LYS A 46 -13.85 -14.01 4.98
CA LYS A 46 -12.41 -14.27 4.93
C LYS A 46 -11.82 -14.12 6.31
N VAL A 47 -10.95 -15.05 6.69
CA VAL A 47 -10.33 -15.09 8.01
C VAL A 47 -8.82 -15.01 7.84
N TYR A 48 -8.20 -14.02 8.46
CA TYR A 48 -6.76 -13.82 8.51
C TYR A 48 -6.30 -14.02 9.95
N SER A 49 -5.46 -15.02 10.16
CA SER A 49 -5.00 -15.41 11.51
C SER A 49 -3.57 -14.99 11.73
N ASP A 50 -3.33 -14.21 12.78
CA ASP A 50 -2.01 -13.85 13.24
C ASP A 50 -1.21 -15.10 13.62
N ARG A 51 0.09 -15.05 13.37
CA ARG A 51 1.08 -16.03 13.82
C ARG A 51 2.10 -15.27 14.67
N LEU A 52 1.88 -15.26 15.98
CA LEU A 52 2.67 -14.45 16.91
C LEU A 52 3.95 -15.16 17.39
N ALA A 53 4.66 -15.84 16.49
CA ALA A 53 5.94 -16.50 16.78
C ALA A 53 7.12 -15.49 16.90
N CYS A 54 6.85 -14.28 17.39
CA CYS A 54 7.76 -13.14 17.32
C CYS A 54 8.77 -13.10 18.48
N SER A 55 8.84 -14.14 19.31
CA SER A 55 9.63 -14.17 20.54
C SER A 55 10.91 -15.01 20.43
N ARG A 56 11.13 -15.72 19.32
CA ARG A 56 12.31 -16.56 19.10
C ARG A 56 12.98 -16.21 17.78
N PRO A 57 14.30 -15.97 17.75
CA PRO A 57 15.04 -15.65 16.52
C PRO A 57 14.79 -16.66 15.39
N ALA A 58 14.76 -17.96 15.71
CA ALA A 58 14.51 -19.02 14.73
C ALA A 58 13.08 -19.04 14.14
N GLU A 59 12.15 -18.26 14.70
CA GLU A 59 10.75 -18.19 14.28
C GLU A 59 10.34 -16.77 13.85
N GLU A 60 11.26 -15.81 13.81
CA GLU A 60 10.98 -14.41 13.42
C GLU A 60 10.35 -14.31 12.03
N THR A 61 10.81 -15.11 11.07
CA THR A 61 10.23 -15.19 9.72
C THR A 61 8.79 -15.72 9.69
N LYS A 62 8.33 -16.34 10.78
CA LYS A 62 6.95 -16.84 10.96
C LYS A 62 6.07 -15.85 11.71
N CYS A 63 6.62 -14.74 12.20
CA CYS A 63 5.86 -13.66 12.81
C CYS A 63 5.02 -12.97 11.72
N ILE A 64 3.70 -13.20 11.72
CA ILE A 64 2.77 -12.57 10.78
C ILE A 64 1.64 -11.94 11.58
N ARG A 65 1.34 -10.69 11.27
CA ARG A 65 0.18 -9.97 11.80
C ARG A 65 -0.64 -9.42 10.66
N TYR A 66 -1.95 -9.60 10.75
CA TYR A 66 -2.89 -8.99 9.82
C TYR A 66 -3.57 -7.83 10.51
N SER A 67 -3.77 -6.71 9.82
CA SER A 67 -4.55 -5.57 10.30
C SER A 67 -5.40 -5.01 9.18
N LEU A 68 -6.67 -4.70 9.45
CA LEU A 68 -7.48 -3.99 8.46
C LEU A 68 -7.05 -2.52 8.44
N VAL A 69 -6.52 -2.04 7.31
CA VAL A 69 -6.02 -0.66 7.18
C VAL A 69 -7.12 0.25 6.63
N VAL A 70 -7.81 -0.21 5.59
CA VAL A 70 -8.86 0.54 4.92
C VAL A 70 -10.02 -0.38 4.57
N HIS A 71 -11.23 0.12 4.75
CA HIS A 71 -12.42 -0.41 4.10
C HIS A 71 -13.02 0.67 3.21
N ALA A 72 -12.75 0.55 1.91
CA ALA A 72 -13.12 1.52 0.89
C ALA A 72 -14.41 1.07 0.18
N LYS A 73 -15.56 1.27 0.85
CA LYS A 73 -16.89 0.88 0.34
C LYS A 73 -17.17 1.40 -1.06
N THR A 74 -16.81 2.66 -1.34
CA THR A 74 -16.99 3.30 -2.66
C THR A 74 -16.19 2.61 -3.77
N ARG A 75 -15.14 1.85 -3.41
CA ARG A 75 -14.28 1.09 -4.31
C ARG A 75 -14.51 -0.41 -4.21
N SER A 76 -15.48 -0.84 -3.38
CA SER A 76 -15.80 -2.23 -3.05
C SER A 76 -14.56 -3.05 -2.71
N SER A 77 -13.75 -2.56 -1.76
CA SER A 77 -12.51 -3.22 -1.38
C SER A 77 -12.12 -3.05 0.09
N TYR A 78 -11.36 -4.03 0.59
CA TYR A 78 -10.60 -3.96 1.82
C TYR A 78 -9.10 -3.87 1.50
N ILE A 79 -8.35 -3.10 2.28
CA ILE A 79 -6.89 -3.14 2.31
C ILE A 79 -6.50 -3.73 3.67
N ILE A 80 -5.86 -4.88 3.64
CA ILE A 80 -5.37 -5.58 4.83
C ILE A 80 -3.85 -5.54 4.81
N ALA A 81 -3.25 -4.93 5.82
CA ALA A 81 -1.82 -5.02 6.05
C ALA A 81 -1.48 -6.45 6.52
N LYS A 82 -0.47 -7.04 5.90
CA LYS A 82 0.18 -8.28 6.33
C LYS A 82 1.61 -7.93 6.72
N GLN A 83 1.80 -7.74 8.01
CA GLN A 83 3.07 -7.35 8.59
C GLN A 83 3.89 -8.58 8.98
N TYR A 84 5.16 -8.58 8.62
CA TYR A 84 6.13 -9.59 9.02
C TYR A 84 7.00 -9.09 10.19
N TYR A 85 7.98 -9.88 10.61
CA TYR A 85 9.06 -9.37 11.46
C TYR A 85 9.80 -8.23 10.76
N GLU A 86 10.20 -8.45 9.51
CA GLU A 86 10.79 -7.46 8.62
C GLU A 86 9.91 -7.29 7.38
N GLY A 87 9.48 -6.05 7.13
CA GLY A 87 8.68 -5.70 5.97
C GLY A 87 7.16 -5.84 6.18
N LEU A 88 6.45 -5.49 5.11
CA LEU A 88 5.01 -5.34 5.08
C LEU A 88 4.51 -5.56 3.66
N GLU A 89 3.41 -6.29 3.53
CA GLU A 89 2.62 -6.34 2.31
C GLU A 89 1.20 -5.83 2.59
N ALA A 90 0.48 -5.46 1.55
CA ALA A 90 -0.96 -5.27 1.62
C ALA A 90 -1.68 -6.30 0.75
N ILE A 91 -2.81 -6.76 1.26
CA ILE A 91 -3.76 -7.59 0.54
C ILE A 91 -4.97 -6.72 0.22
N VAL A 92 -5.15 -6.43 -1.07
CA VAL A 92 -6.33 -5.75 -1.59
C VAL A 92 -7.37 -6.81 -1.89
N VAL A 93 -8.45 -6.83 -1.12
CA VAL A 93 -9.55 -7.78 -1.25
C VAL A 93 -10.70 -7.11 -1.97
N ASN A 94 -11.16 -7.67 -3.08
CA ASN A 94 -12.43 -7.28 -3.70
C ASN A 94 -13.59 -7.69 -2.78
N GLU A 95 -14.38 -6.73 -2.30
CA GLU A 95 -15.46 -6.95 -1.34
C GLU A 95 -16.58 -7.86 -1.90
N VAL A 96 -16.75 -7.90 -3.22
CA VAL A 96 -17.82 -8.65 -3.87
C VAL A 96 -17.40 -10.10 -4.10
N SER A 97 -16.29 -10.31 -4.84
CA SER A 97 -15.85 -11.64 -5.24
C SER A 97 -14.91 -12.30 -4.23
N GLY A 98 -14.32 -11.52 -3.33
CA GLY A 98 -13.29 -11.99 -2.40
C GLY A 98 -11.93 -12.21 -3.05
N VAL A 99 -11.75 -11.89 -4.34
CA VAL A 99 -10.44 -12.02 -5.01
C VAL A 99 -9.42 -11.12 -4.33
N GLU A 100 -8.21 -11.65 -4.14
CA GLU A 100 -7.11 -10.95 -3.49
C GLU A 100 -6.05 -10.53 -4.51
N THR A 101 -5.51 -9.33 -4.32
CA THR A 101 -4.27 -8.88 -4.95
C THR A 101 -3.27 -8.53 -3.86
N ILE A 102 -2.09 -9.14 -3.91
CA ILE A 102 -0.99 -8.84 -2.98
C ILE A 102 -0.10 -7.77 -3.61
N VAL A 103 0.21 -6.73 -2.84
CA VAL A 103 1.15 -5.67 -3.21
C VAL A 103 2.16 -5.45 -2.09
N ARG A 104 3.40 -5.10 -2.43
CA ARG A 104 4.54 -5.04 -1.48
C ARG A 104 4.66 -3.71 -0.71
N GLY A 105 3.51 -3.16 -0.31
CA GLY A 105 3.41 -1.91 0.44
C GLY A 105 1.95 -1.49 0.58
N ILE A 106 1.66 -0.47 1.40
CA ILE A 106 0.28 0.04 1.53
C ILE A 106 -0.06 0.88 0.29
N PRO A 107 -1.07 0.49 -0.51
CA PRO A 107 -1.39 1.21 -1.73
C PRO A 107 -2.21 2.47 -1.44
N SER A 108 -2.07 3.47 -2.30
CA SER A 108 -2.97 4.61 -2.38
C SER A 108 -3.82 4.53 -3.64
N TYR A 109 -5.14 4.63 -3.47
CA TYR A 109 -6.10 4.64 -4.58
C TYR A 109 -6.10 5.97 -5.34
N SER A 110 -6.28 5.89 -6.66
CA SER A 110 -6.76 7.01 -7.45
C SER A 110 -8.19 7.40 -7.05
N SER A 111 -8.68 8.54 -7.57
CA SER A 111 -10.01 9.04 -7.21
C SER A 111 -11.11 8.06 -7.63
N ASP A 112 -11.06 7.52 -8.85
CA ASP A 112 -12.02 6.53 -9.35
C ASP A 112 -11.79 5.10 -8.82
N GLY A 113 -10.66 4.87 -8.15
CA GLY A 113 -10.28 3.57 -7.58
C GLY A 113 -9.85 2.52 -8.61
N ARG A 114 -9.59 2.89 -9.86
CA ARG A 114 -9.10 1.99 -10.92
C ARG A 114 -7.58 1.83 -10.88
N SER A 115 -6.86 2.76 -10.25
CA SER A 115 -5.42 2.68 -10.10
C SER A 115 -5.00 2.65 -8.64
N LEU A 116 -3.89 1.96 -8.37
CA LEU A 116 -3.15 2.03 -7.11
C LEU A 116 -1.74 2.52 -7.40
N VAL A 117 -1.21 3.32 -6.49
CA VAL A 117 0.23 3.56 -6.38
C VAL A 117 0.76 2.87 -5.13
N VAL A 118 1.89 2.18 -5.26
CA VAL A 118 2.60 1.49 -4.18
C VAL A 118 4.03 2.01 -4.14
N PHE A 119 4.52 2.31 -2.94
CA PHE A 119 5.90 2.71 -2.73
C PHE A 119 6.67 1.56 -2.12
N LEU A 120 7.80 1.24 -2.74
CA LEU A 120 8.71 0.20 -2.32
C LEU A 120 9.97 0.86 -1.75
N GLU A 121 10.29 0.51 -0.52
CA GLU A 121 11.46 1.00 0.20
C GLU A 121 12.34 -0.19 0.58
N ASN A 122 13.59 -0.18 0.09
CA ASN A 122 14.55 -1.26 0.34
C ASN A 122 14.00 -2.66 -0.01
N ASP A 123 13.24 -2.75 -1.10
CA ASP A 123 12.69 -4.00 -1.60
C ASP A 123 13.81 -4.91 -2.16
N PRO A 124 13.80 -6.22 -1.86
CA PRO A 124 14.88 -7.11 -2.26
C PRO A 124 15.01 -7.32 -3.78
N GLU A 125 13.94 -7.10 -4.56
CA GLU A 125 13.95 -7.30 -6.01
C GLU A 125 14.26 -6.03 -6.78
N VAL A 126 13.70 -4.90 -6.34
CA VAL A 126 13.75 -3.65 -7.10
C VAL A 126 14.35 -2.47 -6.32
N GLY A 127 14.76 -2.68 -5.07
CA GLY A 127 15.31 -1.63 -4.21
C GLY A 127 14.27 -0.57 -3.87
N PHE A 128 14.48 0.64 -4.38
CA PHE A 128 13.57 1.76 -4.19
C PHE A 128 12.80 2.00 -5.48
N ALA A 129 11.48 1.85 -5.42
CA ALA A 129 10.64 1.99 -6.59
C ALA A 129 9.25 2.50 -6.27
N VAL A 130 8.62 3.06 -7.30
CA VAL A 130 7.20 3.36 -7.35
C VAL A 130 6.57 2.38 -8.32
N GLU A 131 5.52 1.69 -7.88
CA GLU A 131 4.72 0.83 -8.75
C GLU A 131 3.34 1.44 -8.99
N VAL A 132 2.84 1.30 -10.21
CA VAL A 132 1.45 1.59 -10.55
C VAL A 132 0.76 0.29 -10.92
N TRP A 133 -0.39 0.07 -10.30
CA TRP A 133 -1.24 -1.08 -10.54
C TRP A 133 -2.60 -0.63 -11.07
N GLN A 134 -3.14 -1.35 -12.03
CA GLN A 134 -4.45 -1.06 -12.62
C GLN A 134 -5.41 -2.21 -12.39
N LYS A 135 -6.68 -1.86 -12.15
CA LYS A 135 -7.75 -2.81 -11.98
C LYS A 135 -8.01 -3.55 -13.29
N ASN A 136 -7.92 -4.87 -13.26
CA ASN A 136 -8.26 -5.77 -14.34
C ASN A 136 -9.30 -6.78 -13.84
N GLY A 137 -10.57 -6.49 -14.11
CA GLY A 137 -11.70 -7.21 -13.53
C GLY A 137 -11.72 -7.07 -11.99
N ASP A 138 -11.62 -8.19 -11.29
CA ASP A 138 -11.68 -8.25 -9.83
C ASP A 138 -10.34 -8.13 -9.12
N ARG A 139 -9.23 -8.05 -9.85
CA ARG A 139 -7.87 -7.94 -9.31
C ARG A 139 -7.17 -6.69 -9.82
N PHE A 140 -6.05 -6.34 -9.19
CA PHE A 140 -5.13 -5.35 -9.73
C PHE A 140 -3.95 -6.07 -10.38
N ALA A 141 -3.44 -5.51 -11.48
CA ALA A 141 -2.25 -5.97 -12.16
C ALA A 141 -1.24 -4.82 -12.22
N LYS A 142 0.04 -5.13 -11.97
CA LYS A 142 1.12 -4.15 -12.10
C LYS A 142 1.27 -3.78 -13.57
N VAL A 143 1.21 -2.49 -13.87
CA VAL A 143 1.35 -1.97 -15.24
C VAL A 143 2.62 -1.13 -15.42
N TRP A 144 3.25 -0.71 -14.33
CA TRP A 144 4.46 0.08 -14.38
C TRP A 144 5.26 0.00 -13.08
N THR A 145 6.57 0.11 -13.21
CA THR A 145 7.52 0.29 -12.11
C THR A 145 8.57 1.29 -12.56
N GLY A 146 8.93 2.25 -11.71
CA GLY A 146 10.03 3.17 -11.97
C GLY A 146 10.64 3.71 -10.69
N SER A 147 11.89 4.17 -10.78
CA SER A 147 12.59 4.81 -9.66
C SER A 147 12.82 6.30 -9.96
N PRO A 148 12.11 7.21 -9.26
CA PRO A 148 12.27 8.67 -9.40
C PRO A 148 13.66 9.22 -9.09
N ASN A 149 14.52 8.47 -8.40
CA ASN A 149 15.84 8.92 -7.98
C ASN A 149 16.94 7.98 -8.49
N SER A 150 18.00 8.56 -9.05
CA SER A 150 19.22 7.85 -9.46
C SER A 150 20.40 8.01 -8.50
N ASP A 151 20.35 8.98 -7.58
CA ASP A 151 21.56 9.53 -6.94
C ASP A 151 21.67 9.27 -5.41
N GLY A 152 20.96 8.29 -4.84
CA GLY A 152 20.97 8.02 -3.39
C GLY A 152 20.85 6.53 -3.04
N ILE A 153 21.30 6.15 -1.83
CA ILE A 153 21.28 4.75 -1.35
C ILE A 153 20.06 4.50 -0.44
N TYR A 154 19.45 5.55 0.11
CA TYR A 154 18.24 5.46 0.92
C TYR A 154 17.25 6.54 0.52
N VAL A 155 16.18 6.15 -0.16
CA VAL A 155 15.13 7.06 -0.63
C VAL A 155 13.80 6.65 0.01
N SER A 156 13.03 7.62 0.50
CA SER A 156 11.62 7.40 0.83
C SER A 156 10.72 8.13 -0.15
N TYR A 157 9.55 7.55 -0.41
CA TYR A 157 8.55 8.13 -1.30
C TYR A 157 7.27 8.43 -0.55
N ARG A 158 6.61 9.52 -0.93
CA ARG A 158 5.30 9.87 -0.40
C ARG A 158 4.38 10.40 -1.47
N LEU A 159 3.17 9.87 -1.52
CA LEU A 159 2.12 10.45 -2.36
C LEU A 159 1.71 11.79 -1.77
N ILE A 160 1.92 12.88 -2.50
CA ILE A 160 1.36 14.18 -2.14
C ILE A 160 -0.12 14.19 -2.52
N ARG A 161 -0.42 13.89 -3.80
CA ARG A 161 -1.78 13.83 -4.34
C ARG A 161 -1.84 13.16 -5.71
N TRP A 162 -3.00 12.61 -6.03
CA TRP A 162 -3.41 12.42 -7.43
C TRP A 162 -3.79 13.78 -8.04
N ILE A 163 -3.35 14.02 -9.28
CA ILE A 163 -3.70 15.21 -10.06
C ILE A 163 -4.87 14.86 -11.00
N SER A 164 -4.80 13.69 -11.60
CA SER A 164 -5.86 13.07 -12.42
C SER A 164 -5.75 11.55 -12.30
N GLU A 165 -6.56 10.79 -13.03
CA GLU A 165 -6.42 9.33 -13.10
C GLU A 165 -5.13 8.87 -13.81
N ASP A 166 -4.51 9.78 -14.55
CA ASP A 166 -3.31 9.55 -15.38
C ASP A 166 -2.10 10.37 -14.89
N ALA A 167 -2.19 11.02 -13.73
CA ALA A 167 -1.09 11.79 -13.17
C ALA A 167 -1.14 11.89 -11.65
N PHE A 168 0.01 11.76 -11.01
CA PHE A 168 0.14 11.98 -9.57
C PHE A 168 1.50 12.59 -9.20
N LEU A 169 1.48 13.36 -8.11
CA LEU A 169 2.65 14.04 -7.57
C LEU A 169 3.12 13.30 -6.34
N ILE A 170 4.40 12.96 -6.32
CA ILE A 170 5.07 12.37 -5.16
C ILE A 170 6.15 13.31 -4.64
N GLU A 171 6.45 13.16 -3.37
CA GLU A 171 7.65 13.67 -2.72
C GLU A 171 8.66 12.54 -2.61
N THR A 172 9.92 12.85 -2.88
CA THR A 172 11.06 11.96 -2.68
C THR A 172 11.98 12.60 -1.65
N LYS A 173 12.51 11.81 -0.72
CA LYS A 173 13.50 12.26 0.26
C LYS A 173 14.69 11.32 0.24
N THR A 174 15.87 11.83 -0.05
CA THR A 174 17.12 11.06 0.01
C THR A 174 17.70 11.19 1.42
N LYS A 175 17.71 10.12 2.22
CA LYS A 175 18.22 10.14 3.60
C LYS A 175 19.74 10.00 3.67
N TYR A 176 20.33 9.19 2.79
CA TYR A 176 21.78 8.97 2.74
C TYR A 176 22.26 8.73 1.30
N GLY A 177 23.49 9.18 1.02
CA GLY A 177 24.06 9.18 -0.32
C GLY A 177 23.56 10.36 -1.18
N GLY A 178 24.34 10.73 -2.19
CA GLY A 178 24.01 11.83 -3.11
C GLY A 178 24.64 13.18 -2.76
N LYS A 179 24.52 14.14 -3.68
CA LYS A 179 25.13 15.47 -3.55
C LYS A 179 24.47 16.35 -2.48
N LYS A 180 23.24 16.03 -2.07
CA LYS A 180 22.44 16.76 -1.07
C LYS A 180 21.56 15.80 -0.27
N PRO A 181 22.06 15.23 0.84
CA PRO A 181 21.21 14.46 1.77
C PRO A 181 20.07 15.36 2.30
N ASP A 182 18.96 14.73 2.62
CA ASP A 182 17.69 15.32 3.08
C ASP A 182 17.00 16.30 2.11
N ALA A 183 17.46 16.38 0.86
CA ALA A 183 16.76 17.15 -0.16
C ALA A 183 15.37 16.53 -0.43
N LEU A 184 14.33 17.34 -0.22
CA LEU A 184 12.97 17.03 -0.67
C LEU A 184 12.84 17.42 -2.14
N GLN A 185 12.32 16.51 -2.94
CA GLN A 185 12.07 16.72 -4.36
C GLN A 185 10.68 16.22 -4.71
N GLU A 186 9.87 17.10 -5.29
CA GLU A 186 8.63 16.70 -5.93
C GLU A 186 8.91 16.08 -7.30
N VAL A 187 8.22 14.98 -7.60
CA VAL A 187 8.29 14.29 -8.89
C VAL A 187 6.89 14.05 -9.39
N LEU A 188 6.66 14.47 -10.63
CA LEU A 188 5.42 14.23 -11.34
C LEU A 188 5.55 12.90 -12.12
N ILE A 189 4.61 11.99 -11.90
CA ILE A 189 4.45 10.76 -12.68
C ILE A 189 3.18 10.91 -13.51
N VAL A 190 3.30 10.66 -14.82
CA VAL A 190 2.21 10.82 -15.79
C VAL A 190 2.08 9.59 -16.67
N ARG A 191 0.88 9.37 -17.20
CA ARG A 191 0.61 8.39 -18.25
C ARG A 191 0.35 9.10 -19.56
N ASP A 192 0.99 8.63 -20.63
CA ASP A 192 0.68 9.01 -22.01
C ASP A 192 0.39 7.78 -22.88
N ALA A 193 0.37 7.95 -24.20
CA ALA A 193 0.13 6.87 -25.15
C ALA A 193 1.16 5.71 -25.06
N SER A 194 2.37 5.96 -24.56
CA SER A 194 3.42 4.95 -24.35
C SER A 194 3.35 4.28 -22.97
N GLY A 195 2.51 4.78 -22.07
CA GLY A 195 2.34 4.27 -20.71
C GLY A 195 2.76 5.27 -19.63
N TRP A 196 2.99 4.76 -18.43
CA TRP A 196 3.41 5.56 -17.29
C TRP A 196 4.90 5.92 -17.39
N LYS A 197 5.25 7.13 -16.97
CA LYS A 197 6.62 7.63 -16.93
C LYS A 197 6.80 8.75 -15.91
N ILE A 198 8.04 8.96 -15.51
CA ILE A 198 8.44 10.15 -14.75
C ILE A 198 8.50 11.32 -15.73
N ALA A 199 7.78 12.40 -15.44
CA ALA A 199 7.83 13.61 -16.26
C ALA A 199 9.20 14.32 -16.10
N PRO A 200 9.74 14.92 -17.18
CA PRO A 200 10.89 15.80 -17.05
C PRO A 200 10.55 16.97 -16.13
N ARG A 201 11.56 17.42 -15.38
CA ARG A 201 11.48 18.64 -14.55
C ARG A 201 11.38 19.89 -15.40
#